data_AF-A0A2V7FLC8-F1
#
_entry.id   AF-A0A2V7FLC8-F1
#
_cell.length_a   1.000
_cell.length_b   1.000
_cell.length_c   1.000
_cell.angle_alpha   90.00
_cell.angle_beta   90.00
_cell.angle_gamma   90.00
#
_symmetry.space_group_name_H-M   'P 1'
#
loop_
_entity.id
_entity.type
_entity.pdbx_description
1 polymer ?
#
loop_
_entity_poly.entity_id
_entity_poly.type
_entity_poly.pdbx_seq_one_letter_code
_entity_poly.pdbx_strand_id
1 'polypeptide(L)'
;MDRGAARACRRHRGGGARGAHAARDVAAGRVCEVATALRIGDGGGDADACAGARRSGAGRACGRAARDAGARLVVHRPRGRAIGRARAVGGAAEPPGRLRSDQGRARSVHRGAHRRARAPARRPPALGAAAGRDGLRLRRHRSHRRGGHRARHRGGVGRRGRRDHPPAVRHRAGPARARDRGRSRCRPTQRRRREPQALITDVPGVRVGHATDAAGLTGVTVVLCDRPAVAGVELRGGANDVLGLDYLDARHLVPTVQGVLLGGGSRFGGEAVWGVMRWLEERGAGFAVGPTVIPHVPAAFVFDLNVGDPKARPTREMGYAAAAAAAPGTVTEGSVGAGTGASVGKLFGVARAMRGGLGTASARVGDAIVGALVVVNAVGDVREPETGALIAGTRDAPTGRRLIDTAGALREGGGALGRFGGPEHTTIGVVATNARLGKPEAAKLAALGLVGFARALSPPHTAFDGDTLFALSAGDVTADLTRLGLAAADAVARAITRAVRAATSLPGLPAASQL
;
A
#
# COMPACT_ATOMS: atom_id res chain seq x y z
N MET A 1 -60.39 0.68 -47.02
CA MET A 1 -60.13 1.37 -45.74
C MET A 1 -59.96 2.85 -46.04
N ASP A 2 -60.31 3.71 -45.09
CA ASP A 2 -60.59 5.15 -45.32
C ASP A 2 -59.41 6.01 -45.79
N ARG A 3 -59.78 7.07 -46.54
CA ARG A 3 -59.27 8.47 -46.58
C ARG A 3 -57.78 8.75 -46.27
N GLY A 4 -57.03 9.55 -47.02
CA GLY A 4 -57.35 10.39 -48.19
C GLY A 4 -56.92 11.86 -48.00
N ALA A 5 -56.05 12.36 -48.92
CA ALA A 5 -55.81 13.77 -49.27
C ALA A 5 -55.34 14.78 -48.19
N ALA A 6 -54.71 15.94 -48.48
CA ALA A 6 -53.81 16.38 -49.57
C ALA A 6 -53.31 17.82 -49.27
N ARG A 7 -52.14 18.22 -49.79
CA ARG A 7 -51.74 19.63 -50.14
C ARG A 7 -51.64 20.64 -48.95
N ALA A 8 -50.95 21.80 -49.03
CA ALA A 8 -49.95 22.32 -49.97
C ALA A 8 -49.12 23.47 -49.33
N CYS A 9 -48.07 23.89 -50.05
CA CYS A 9 -47.13 25.00 -49.77
C CYS A 9 -47.73 26.34 -49.31
N ARG A 10 -46.91 27.14 -48.60
CA ARG A 10 -46.43 28.46 -49.11
C ARG A 10 -45.15 28.95 -48.39
N ARG A 11 -44.39 29.80 -49.10
CA ARG A 11 -43.14 30.43 -48.66
C ARG A 11 -43.34 31.93 -48.36
N HIS A 12 -42.32 32.50 -47.70
CA HIS A 12 -41.69 33.82 -47.96
C HIS A 12 -42.04 35.08 -47.13
N ARG A 13 -41.01 35.49 -46.37
CA ARG A 13 -40.24 36.76 -46.42
C ARG A 13 -40.90 38.10 -46.05
N GLY A 14 -40.19 38.80 -45.16
CA GLY A 14 -40.06 40.28 -45.12
C GLY A 14 -40.97 40.97 -44.11
N GLY A 15 -40.53 41.97 -43.34
CA GLY A 15 -39.16 42.48 -43.16
C GLY A 15 -39.11 43.87 -42.50
N GLY A 16 -38.04 44.15 -41.73
CA GLY A 16 -37.68 45.49 -41.24
C GLY A 16 -38.46 46.05 -40.03
N ALA A 17 -37.97 47.05 -39.29
CA ALA A 17 -36.61 47.64 -39.26
C ALA A 17 -36.44 48.62 -38.05
N ARG A 18 -35.17 48.98 -37.74
CA ARG A 18 -34.70 50.13 -36.90
C ARG A 18 -34.86 49.96 -35.37
N GLY A 19 -33.90 50.35 -34.51
CA GLY A 19 -32.52 50.86 -34.69
C GLY A 19 -31.74 50.75 -33.35
N ALA A 20 -30.43 50.43 -33.37
CA ALA A 20 -29.29 51.37 -33.19
C ALA A 20 -29.04 51.80 -31.72
N HIS A 21 -27.84 51.80 -31.13
CA HIS A 21 -26.43 51.61 -31.58
C HIS A 21 -25.67 50.67 -30.58
N ALA A 22 -24.36 50.36 -30.61
CA ALA A 22 -23.18 51.02 -31.22
C ALA A 22 -22.07 50.04 -31.74
N ALA A 23 -20.82 50.22 -31.29
CA ALA A 23 -19.55 49.64 -31.78
C ALA A 23 -19.19 48.28 -31.13
N ARG A 24 -18.54 47.29 -31.79
CA ARG A 24 -17.31 47.28 -32.64
C ARG A 24 -16.01 47.49 -31.82
N ASP A 25 -14.89 46.78 -32.05
CA ASP A 25 -14.44 46.01 -33.23
C ASP A 25 -13.74 44.66 -32.90
N VAL A 26 -13.48 43.86 -33.95
CA VAL A 26 -12.71 42.60 -33.95
C VAL A 26 -11.47 42.76 -34.83
N ALA A 27 -10.28 42.36 -34.37
CA ALA A 27 -9.24 41.78 -35.25
C ALA A 27 -8.07 41.09 -34.49
N ALA A 28 -7.76 39.89 -34.99
CA ALA A 28 -6.59 39.03 -34.83
C ALA A 28 -5.21 39.67 -34.52
N GLY A 29 -4.33 38.88 -33.87
CA GLY A 29 -2.91 38.86 -34.30
C GLY A 29 -1.83 38.38 -33.32
N ARG A 30 -1.34 37.16 -33.58
CA ARG A 30 0.08 36.70 -33.48
C ARG A 30 0.77 36.51 -32.11
N VAL A 31 1.30 35.29 -32.02
CA VAL A 31 2.47 34.85 -31.24
C VAL A 31 3.67 35.80 -31.38
N CYS A 32 4.39 36.03 -30.28
CA CYS A 32 5.84 36.25 -30.29
C CYS A 32 6.46 35.67 -29.00
N GLU A 33 7.54 34.90 -29.16
CA GLU A 33 8.49 34.62 -28.09
C GLU A 33 9.28 35.91 -27.77
N VAL A 34 9.68 36.10 -26.52
CA VAL A 34 10.84 36.94 -26.18
C VAL A 34 11.68 36.19 -25.16
N ALA A 35 12.76 35.58 -25.63
CA ALA A 35 13.92 35.32 -24.79
C ALA A 35 14.73 36.61 -24.66
N THR A 36 15.23 36.91 -23.47
CA THR A 36 16.30 37.90 -23.29
C THR A 36 17.42 37.28 -22.48
N ALA A 37 18.49 36.90 -23.16
CA ALA A 37 19.77 36.63 -22.53
C ALA A 37 20.45 37.95 -22.17
N LEU A 38 21.21 37.95 -21.09
CA LEU A 38 22.21 38.99 -20.83
C LEU A 38 23.55 38.29 -20.55
N ARG A 39 24.45 38.42 -21.52
CA ARG A 39 25.88 38.11 -21.40
C ARG A 39 26.66 39.42 -21.46
N ILE A 40 27.94 39.28 -21.08
CA ILE A 40 29.11 40.11 -21.37
C ILE A 40 29.53 41.01 -20.20
N GLY A 41 30.79 40.78 -19.77
CA GLY A 41 31.46 41.43 -18.65
C GLY A 41 32.72 40.65 -18.26
N ASP A 42 33.56 40.31 -19.26
CA ASP A 42 34.83 39.60 -19.05
C ASP A 42 35.91 40.50 -18.42
N GLY A 43 36.89 39.87 -17.77
CA GLY A 43 38.06 40.50 -17.14
C GLY A 43 38.19 40.06 -15.67
N GLY A 44 39.11 39.19 -15.26
CA GLY A 44 40.33 38.71 -15.92
C GLY A 44 41.54 39.26 -15.16
N GLY A 45 42.21 38.41 -14.38
CA GLY A 45 43.35 38.79 -13.53
C GLY A 45 43.67 37.71 -12.50
N ASP A 46 44.81 37.05 -12.67
CA ASP A 46 45.33 36.01 -11.79
C ASP A 46 45.91 36.53 -10.47
N ALA A 47 46.16 35.56 -9.58
CA ALA A 47 47.32 35.46 -8.69
C ALA A 47 47.16 35.66 -7.17
N ASP A 48 48.00 34.87 -6.51
CA ASP A 48 48.53 34.90 -5.15
C ASP A 48 47.65 34.58 -3.92
N ALA A 49 48.04 33.46 -3.32
CA ALA A 49 47.77 33.14 -1.94
C ALA A 49 48.66 33.97 -1.00
N CYS A 50 48.12 34.38 0.15
CA CYS A 50 48.92 34.39 1.37
C CYS A 50 48.05 34.30 2.64
N ALA A 51 48.58 33.66 3.68
CA ALA A 51 47.96 33.59 5.01
C ALA A 51 48.18 34.89 5.81
N GLY A 52 47.33 35.21 6.80
CA GLY A 52 47.55 36.43 7.59
C GLY A 52 46.54 36.84 8.67
N ALA A 53 46.42 36.04 9.74
CA ALA A 53 46.25 36.48 11.13
C ALA A 53 45.51 37.80 11.55
N ARG A 54 44.42 37.61 12.34
CA ARG A 54 44.16 38.16 13.71
C ARG A 54 43.80 39.66 13.93
N ARG A 55 43.09 39.86 15.07
CA ARG A 55 42.82 41.11 15.85
C ARG A 55 41.74 42.04 15.26
N SER A 56 40.58 42.26 15.90
CA SER A 56 40.29 43.06 17.12
C SER A 56 40.63 44.55 16.97
N GLY A 57 39.77 45.54 17.23
CA GLY A 57 38.37 45.54 17.70
C GLY A 57 38.00 46.93 18.29
N ALA A 58 36.72 47.13 18.66
CA ALA A 58 36.16 48.28 19.41
C ALA A 58 36.04 49.67 18.71
N GLY A 59 35.04 50.46 19.17
CA GLY A 59 34.70 51.83 18.71
C GLY A 59 33.30 51.90 18.08
N ARG A 60 32.21 52.18 18.81
CA ARG A 60 31.69 53.51 19.24
C ARG A 60 31.39 54.45 18.05
N ALA A 61 30.31 55.24 18.00
CA ALA A 61 29.02 55.32 18.70
C ALA A 61 28.13 56.37 17.98
N CYS A 62 26.87 56.54 18.41
CA CYS A 62 25.92 57.60 17.96
C CYS A 62 25.39 57.46 16.51
N GLY A 63 24.15 57.84 16.19
CA GLY A 63 23.04 58.30 17.04
C GLY A 63 21.70 58.23 16.28
N ARG A 64 20.57 58.16 17.00
CA ARG A 64 19.21 58.15 16.42
C ARG A 64 18.46 59.45 16.73
N ALA A 65 17.81 60.01 15.71
CA ALA A 65 16.63 60.88 15.80
C ALA A 65 16.05 61.05 14.37
N ALA A 66 14.75 61.22 14.10
CA ALA A 66 13.51 61.00 14.88
C ALA A 66 12.28 61.12 13.91
N ARG A 67 11.05 60.96 14.45
CA ARG A 67 9.71 61.27 13.88
C ARG A 67 9.12 60.19 12.96
N ASP A 68 7.96 59.59 13.25
CA ASP A 68 6.57 60.11 13.44
C ASP A 68 5.87 60.45 12.10
N ALA A 69 4.57 60.17 11.87
CA ALA A 69 3.55 59.37 12.57
C ALA A 69 2.28 59.17 11.67
N GLY A 70 1.33 58.30 12.07
CA GLY A 70 -0.04 58.23 11.54
C GLY A 70 -0.33 56.97 10.67
N ALA A 71 -1.04 55.94 11.15
CA ALA A 71 -2.51 55.82 11.32
C ALA A 71 -3.22 55.27 10.06
N ARG A 72 -4.24 54.40 10.09
CA ARG A 72 -4.89 53.56 11.13
C ARG A 72 -5.74 52.51 10.37
N LEU A 73 -5.91 51.29 10.88
CA LEU A 73 -7.15 50.52 10.66
C LEU A 73 -7.46 49.63 11.87
N VAL A 74 -8.74 49.53 12.22
CA VAL A 74 -9.25 48.88 13.44
C VAL A 74 -9.97 47.60 13.07
N VAL A 75 -9.74 46.52 13.83
CA VAL A 75 -10.64 45.36 13.89
C VAL A 75 -10.88 44.99 15.36
N HIS A 76 -12.15 44.93 15.76
CA HIS A 76 -12.54 44.59 17.13
C HIS A 76 -12.38 43.09 17.44
N ARG A 77 -11.96 42.79 18.67
CA ARG A 77 -12.16 41.48 19.34
C ARG A 77 -12.96 41.70 20.64
N PRO A 78 -13.89 40.81 21.00
CA PRO A 78 -14.42 40.75 22.36
C PRO A 78 -13.35 40.24 23.35
N ARG A 79 -13.30 40.86 24.53
CA ARG A 79 -12.63 40.33 25.76
C ARG A 79 -13.64 39.42 26.46
N GLY A 80 -13.32 38.50 27.38
CA GLY A 80 -12.17 38.16 28.22
C GLY A 80 -12.61 36.95 29.09
N ARG A 81 -11.99 36.55 30.20
CA ARG A 81 -10.88 37.06 31.01
C ARG A 81 -10.10 35.85 31.57
N ALA A 82 -8.85 36.08 31.98
CA ALA A 82 -8.00 35.09 32.64
C ALA A 82 -7.75 35.44 34.13
N ILE A 83 -7.52 34.43 34.95
CA ILE A 83 -6.74 34.40 36.22
C ILE A 83 -6.25 32.94 36.35
N GLY A 84 -5.06 32.55 36.84
CA GLY A 84 -3.87 33.24 37.34
C GLY A 84 -3.01 32.20 38.11
N ARG A 85 -1.68 32.22 37.98
CA ARG A 85 -0.76 31.16 38.51
C ARG A 85 -0.36 31.40 39.98
N ALA A 86 -0.03 30.33 40.73
CA ALA A 86 1.12 30.31 41.67
C ALA A 86 1.51 28.87 42.14
N ARG A 87 2.72 28.75 42.70
CA ARG A 87 3.60 27.57 42.84
C ARG A 87 3.41 26.67 44.08
N ALA A 88 3.83 25.42 43.90
CA ALA A 88 4.36 24.38 44.80
C ALA A 88 4.96 24.73 46.19
N VAL A 89 4.73 23.81 47.15
CA VAL A 89 5.69 23.21 48.12
C VAL A 89 5.28 21.72 48.28
N GLY A 90 6.18 20.79 48.68
CA GLY A 90 5.89 19.34 48.77
C GLY A 90 6.12 18.73 50.16
N GLY A 91 5.89 17.41 50.30
CA GLY A 91 6.31 16.61 51.46
C GLY A 91 5.45 15.38 51.79
N ALA A 92 6.13 14.26 52.11
CA ALA A 92 5.70 13.09 52.91
C ALA A 92 4.69 12.03 52.36
N ALA A 93 5.25 10.82 52.14
CA ALA A 93 4.85 9.48 52.63
C ALA A 93 3.47 8.82 52.38
N GLU A 94 3.55 7.50 52.14
CA GLU A 94 2.52 6.43 52.06
C GLU A 94 1.70 6.23 53.37
N PRO A 95 0.52 5.52 53.39
CA PRO A 95 0.32 4.15 52.88
C PRO A 95 -1.07 3.83 52.23
N PRO A 96 -1.34 2.60 51.75
CA PRO A 96 -2.50 2.31 50.90
C PRO A 96 -3.77 1.85 51.64
N GLY A 97 -4.94 2.22 51.13
CA GLY A 97 -6.24 1.77 51.62
C GLY A 97 -7.28 1.62 50.50
N ARG A 98 -7.86 0.42 50.36
CA ARG A 98 -9.04 0.18 49.51
C ARG A 98 -10.26 0.86 50.12
N LEU A 99 -11.20 1.36 49.30
CA LEU A 99 -12.63 1.26 49.60
C LEU A 99 -13.51 1.52 48.37
N ARG A 100 -14.76 1.02 48.44
CA ARG A 100 -15.83 1.25 47.48
C ARG A 100 -16.51 2.60 47.75
N SER A 101 -17.21 3.15 46.77
CA SER A 101 -18.21 4.21 46.99
C SER A 101 -19.53 3.88 46.29
N ASP A 102 -20.58 3.70 47.09
CA ASP A 102 -21.97 3.85 46.64
C ASP A 102 -22.30 5.35 46.53
N GLN A 103 -22.98 5.73 45.46
CA GLN A 103 -23.87 6.89 45.36
C GLN A 103 -25.00 6.52 44.37
N GLY A 104 -26.25 6.96 44.51
CA GLY A 104 -26.86 7.78 45.55
C GLY A 104 -28.36 7.92 45.24
N ARG A 105 -29.22 8.08 46.26
CA ARG A 105 -30.68 8.20 46.08
C ARG A 105 -31.10 9.61 45.69
N ALA A 106 -32.14 9.70 44.85
CA ALA A 106 -33.17 10.75 44.93
C ALA A 106 -34.56 10.08 44.99
N ARG A 107 -35.55 10.73 45.62
CA ARG A 107 -36.85 10.11 46.03
C ARG A 107 -38.06 10.81 45.42
N SER A 108 -39.04 10.00 44.98
CA SER A 108 -40.52 10.23 44.99
C SER A 108 -41.07 11.43 44.18
N VAL A 109 -42.31 11.43 43.64
CA VAL A 109 -43.61 11.04 44.24
C VAL A 109 -44.61 10.50 43.18
N HIS A 110 -45.32 9.39 43.51
CA HIS A 110 -46.67 8.88 43.10
C HIS A 110 -47.25 9.04 41.65
N ARG A 111 -48.15 8.19 41.13
CA ARG A 111 -48.97 7.06 41.68
C ARG A 111 -49.51 6.14 40.54
N GLY A 112 -49.72 4.85 40.83
CA GLY A 112 -50.56 3.90 40.05
C GLY A 112 -49.91 3.29 38.78
N ALA A 113 -50.20 2.05 38.37
CA ALA A 113 -50.96 0.97 39.01
C ALA A 113 -50.58 -0.42 38.41
N HIS A 114 -51.18 -1.48 38.97
CA HIS A 114 -51.23 -2.88 38.51
C HIS A 114 -50.11 -3.88 38.88
N ARG A 115 -50.59 -4.96 39.50
CA ARG A 115 -49.90 -6.12 40.09
C ARG A 115 -49.48 -7.14 39.02
N ARG A 116 -48.41 -7.89 39.26
CA ARG A 116 -48.44 -9.38 39.43
C ARG A 116 -47.11 -9.91 39.98
N ALA A 117 -47.13 -11.12 40.56
CA ALA A 117 -46.17 -11.60 41.54
C ALA A 117 -44.96 -12.37 40.98
N ARG A 118 -43.91 -12.48 41.80
CA ARG A 118 -42.69 -13.30 41.57
C ARG A 118 -42.86 -14.73 42.07
N ALA A 119 -42.20 -15.70 41.44
CA ALA A 119 -41.60 -16.88 42.09
C ALA A 119 -40.44 -17.45 41.23
N PRO A 120 -39.43 -18.16 41.78
CA PRO A 120 -38.10 -18.27 41.16
C PRO A 120 -37.69 -19.70 40.71
N ALA A 121 -36.58 -19.77 39.96
CA ALA A 121 -35.98 -21.00 39.45
C ALA A 121 -35.14 -21.77 40.50
N ARG A 122 -35.13 -23.12 40.41
CA ARG A 122 -34.11 -24.02 40.98
C ARG A 122 -33.83 -25.22 40.05
N ARG A 123 -32.68 -25.87 40.29
CA ARG A 123 -31.96 -26.87 39.45
C ARG A 123 -32.74 -28.17 39.13
N PRO A 124 -32.41 -28.88 38.03
CA PRO A 124 -32.87 -30.25 37.78
C PRO A 124 -31.97 -31.33 38.44
N PRO A 125 -32.51 -32.50 38.81
CA PRO A 125 -31.77 -33.72 39.14
C PRO A 125 -31.65 -34.66 37.92
N ALA A 126 -31.04 -35.84 38.10
CA ALA A 126 -30.77 -36.84 37.04
C ALA A 126 -31.36 -38.24 37.34
N LEU A 127 -31.34 -39.11 36.32
CA LEU A 127 -31.60 -40.57 36.28
C LEU A 127 -33.07 -41.04 36.18
N GLY A 128 -33.35 -41.96 35.24
CA GLY A 128 -34.65 -42.69 35.19
C GLY A 128 -35.12 -43.29 33.83
N ALA A 129 -34.41 -44.29 33.30
CA ALA A 129 -34.83 -45.41 32.40
C ALA A 129 -35.98 -45.33 31.32
N ALA A 130 -35.66 -45.90 30.15
CA ALA A 130 -36.55 -46.61 29.18
C ALA A 130 -37.63 -45.81 28.38
N ALA A 131 -38.00 -46.11 27.12
CA ALA A 131 -37.53 -47.08 26.10
C ALA A 131 -37.83 -46.52 24.68
N GLY A 132 -37.20 -47.08 23.63
CA GLY A 132 -37.57 -46.78 22.22
C GLY A 132 -36.43 -47.02 21.22
N ARG A 133 -36.72 -47.72 20.11
CA ARG A 133 -35.80 -47.98 18.97
C ARG A 133 -35.89 -46.77 17.99
N ASP A 134 -35.00 -46.50 17.03
CA ASP A 134 -34.19 -47.35 16.14
C ASP A 134 -32.95 -46.61 15.60
N GLY A 135 -32.02 -47.36 14.99
CA GLY A 135 -31.30 -46.88 13.79
C GLY A 135 -29.85 -46.35 13.90
N LEU A 136 -28.96 -46.99 13.13
CA LEU A 136 -27.69 -46.46 12.56
C LEU A 136 -26.53 -46.13 13.52
N ARG A 137 -25.57 -47.06 13.63
CA ARG A 137 -24.22 -46.82 14.19
C ARG A 137 -23.14 -46.75 13.12
N LEU A 138 -22.34 -45.68 13.16
CA LEU A 138 -21.08 -45.53 12.41
C LEU A 138 -20.00 -46.48 12.97
N ARG A 139 -19.30 -47.21 12.10
CA ARG A 139 -18.12 -48.02 12.47
C ARG A 139 -16.85 -47.16 12.51
N ARG A 140 -16.15 -47.14 13.64
CA ARG A 140 -14.72 -46.77 13.73
C ARG A 140 -13.90 -48.05 13.90
N HIS A 141 -12.92 -48.28 13.03
CA HIS A 141 -11.95 -49.37 13.20
C HIS A 141 -10.72 -48.88 13.99
N ARG A 142 -10.27 -49.68 14.96
CA ARG A 142 -8.93 -49.58 15.56
C ARG A 142 -8.36 -50.98 15.83
N SER A 143 -7.15 -51.20 15.30
CA SER A 143 -6.06 -52.03 15.84
C SER A 143 -6.36 -53.38 16.51
N HIS A 144 -5.89 -54.47 15.91
CA HIS A 144 -5.53 -55.69 16.64
C HIS A 144 -4.02 -55.76 16.92
N ARG A 145 -3.68 -56.18 18.14
CA ARG A 145 -2.35 -56.72 18.52
C ARG A 145 -2.43 -58.24 18.64
N ARG A 146 -1.34 -58.93 18.31
CA ARG A 146 -0.71 -60.14 18.91
C ARG A 146 0.55 -60.36 18.05
N GLY A 147 1.78 -60.35 18.57
CA GLY A 147 2.37 -61.35 19.48
C GLY A 147 3.04 -62.45 18.62
N GLY A 148 4.31 -62.83 18.75
CA GLY A 148 5.40 -62.37 19.62
C GLY A 148 6.28 -63.56 20.01
N HIS A 149 7.54 -63.62 19.56
CA HIS A 149 8.54 -64.58 20.06
C HIS A 149 9.97 -64.00 19.98
N ARG A 150 10.79 -64.34 20.98
CA ARG A 150 12.24 -64.08 21.04
C ARG A 150 12.99 -65.39 20.80
N ALA A 151 14.08 -65.33 20.04
CA ALA A 151 15.21 -66.27 20.13
C ALA A 151 16.52 -65.50 19.88
N ARG A 152 17.66 -66.04 20.33
CA ARG A 152 18.92 -65.29 20.51
C ARG A 152 20.04 -65.72 19.54
N HIS A 153 21.07 -64.87 19.53
CA HIS A 153 22.51 -65.18 19.45
C HIS A 153 23.26 -65.23 18.11
N ARG A 154 24.44 -64.57 18.16
CA ARG A 154 25.63 -64.66 17.28
C ARG A 154 25.40 -64.11 15.86
N GLY A 155 26.28 -63.29 15.27
CA GLY A 155 27.66 -62.93 15.62
C GLY A 155 28.57 -63.29 14.45
N GLY A 156 29.09 -62.30 13.73
CA GLY A 156 29.91 -62.54 12.53
C GLY A 156 30.33 -61.26 11.82
N VAL A 157 31.64 -61.11 11.57
CA VAL A 157 32.25 -59.96 10.91
C VAL A 157 32.35 -60.22 9.40
N GLY A 158 32.08 -59.21 8.55
CA GLY A 158 32.24 -59.31 7.10
C GLY A 158 32.51 -57.95 6.45
N ARG A 159 33.66 -57.80 5.77
CA ARG A 159 34.16 -56.54 5.19
C ARG A 159 33.89 -56.44 3.68
N ARG A 160 33.63 -55.19 3.23
CA ARG A 160 34.03 -54.59 1.94
C ARG A 160 33.65 -55.32 0.63
N GLY A 161 32.67 -54.77 -0.08
CA GLY A 161 32.60 -54.89 -1.55
C GLY A 161 33.57 -53.91 -2.22
N ARG A 162 34.46 -54.41 -3.08
CA ARG A 162 35.25 -53.59 -4.03
C ARG A 162 34.42 -53.29 -5.29
N ARG A 163 34.78 -52.23 -6.02
CA ARG A 163 34.31 -51.97 -7.39
C ARG A 163 35.43 -52.31 -8.36
N ASP A 164 35.09 -52.94 -9.47
CA ASP A 164 36.05 -53.35 -10.49
C ASP A 164 36.17 -52.35 -11.65
N HIS A 165 37.37 -52.34 -12.22
CA HIS A 165 37.82 -51.87 -13.54
C HIS A 165 38.76 -53.00 -14.04
N PRO A 166 38.99 -53.25 -15.34
CA PRO A 166 39.43 -52.24 -16.33
C PRO A 166 39.02 -52.66 -17.79
N PRO A 167 39.80 -52.48 -18.88
CA PRO A 167 40.83 -51.48 -19.22
C PRO A 167 40.55 -50.71 -20.54
N ALA A 168 41.42 -49.73 -20.84
CA ALA A 168 41.49 -49.04 -22.13
C ALA A 168 42.51 -49.69 -23.09
N VAL A 169 42.35 -49.48 -24.40
CA VAL A 169 43.35 -49.79 -25.45
C VAL A 169 43.56 -48.56 -26.34
N ARG A 170 44.81 -48.34 -26.81
CA ARG A 170 45.26 -47.13 -27.53
C ARG A 170 45.26 -47.27 -29.06
N HIS A 171 45.32 -46.11 -29.72
CA HIS A 171 45.29 -45.83 -31.16
C HIS A 171 46.20 -46.67 -32.09
N ARG A 172 45.74 -46.80 -33.34
CA ARG A 172 46.56 -46.55 -34.56
C ARG A 172 45.77 -45.71 -35.57
N ALA A 173 46.47 -44.95 -36.41
CA ALA A 173 45.91 -44.01 -37.39
C ALA A 173 46.03 -44.53 -38.83
N GLY A 174 45.13 -44.06 -39.71
CA GLY A 174 45.09 -44.35 -41.15
C GLY A 174 44.25 -43.28 -41.87
N PRO A 175 44.49 -43.01 -43.18
CA PRO A 175 44.40 -41.63 -43.68
C PRO A 175 43.04 -41.14 -44.21
N ALA A 176 43.00 -39.82 -44.42
CA ALA A 176 41.85 -38.99 -44.73
C ALA A 176 41.05 -39.38 -45.99
N ARG A 177 39.73 -39.13 -45.92
CA ARG A 177 38.90 -38.79 -47.09
C ARG A 177 38.15 -37.49 -46.82
N ALA A 178 38.24 -36.56 -47.77
CA ALA A 178 37.66 -35.23 -47.64
C ALA A 178 36.12 -35.28 -47.59
N ARG A 179 35.53 -34.54 -46.65
CA ARG A 179 34.12 -34.15 -46.68
C ARG A 179 33.96 -32.69 -46.29
N ASP A 180 33.65 -31.92 -47.32
CA ASP A 180 32.88 -30.67 -47.38
C ASP A 180 32.76 -29.81 -46.10
N ARG A 181 33.22 -28.55 -46.20
CA ARG A 181 33.06 -27.53 -45.16
C ARG A 181 31.67 -26.90 -45.22
N GLY A 182 30.66 -27.67 -44.84
CA GLY A 182 29.32 -27.17 -44.58
C GLY A 182 29.36 -26.08 -43.50
N ARG A 183 29.25 -24.79 -43.90
CA ARG A 183 29.17 -23.65 -42.98
C ARG A 183 27.98 -23.86 -42.03
N SER A 184 28.26 -24.13 -40.76
CA SER A 184 27.26 -24.10 -39.69
C SER A 184 26.62 -22.72 -39.66
N ARG A 185 25.41 -22.60 -40.21
CA ARG A 185 24.59 -21.40 -40.05
C ARG A 185 24.13 -21.39 -38.60
N CYS A 186 24.82 -20.62 -37.75
CA CYS A 186 24.33 -20.28 -36.42
C CYS A 186 22.87 -19.82 -36.56
N ARG A 187 21.92 -20.61 -36.07
CA ARG A 187 20.54 -20.16 -35.93
C ARG A 187 20.60 -18.89 -35.06
N PRO A 188 20.03 -17.76 -35.50
CA PRO A 188 19.95 -16.59 -34.64
C PRO A 188 19.21 -17.02 -33.37
N THR A 189 19.80 -16.73 -32.22
CA THR A 189 19.13 -16.93 -30.94
C THR A 189 17.81 -16.17 -31.03
N GLN A 190 16.69 -16.90 -30.93
CA GLN A 190 15.39 -16.26 -30.85
C GLN A 190 15.45 -15.32 -29.66
N ARG A 191 15.44 -13.99 -29.94
CA ARG A 191 15.14 -12.99 -28.92
C ARG A 191 13.82 -13.44 -28.32
N ARG A 192 13.85 -13.99 -27.10
CA ARG A 192 12.63 -14.28 -26.35
C ARG A 192 11.85 -12.98 -26.36
N ARG A 193 10.69 -12.96 -27.03
CA ARG A 193 9.76 -11.84 -26.90
C ARG A 193 9.54 -11.71 -25.40
N ARG A 194 9.96 -10.57 -24.84
CA ARG A 194 9.71 -10.27 -23.43
C ARG A 194 8.19 -10.35 -23.29
N GLU A 195 7.69 -11.32 -22.52
CA GLU A 195 6.26 -11.47 -22.36
C GLU A 195 5.67 -10.13 -21.88
N PRO A 196 4.47 -9.74 -22.34
CA PRO A 196 3.81 -8.55 -21.83
C PRO A 196 3.85 -8.57 -20.31
N GLN A 197 4.35 -7.48 -19.72
CA GLN A 197 4.44 -7.38 -18.28
C GLN A 197 3.02 -7.46 -17.71
N ALA A 198 2.79 -8.42 -16.81
CA ALA A 198 1.55 -8.52 -16.07
C ALA A 198 1.46 -7.34 -15.09
N LEU A 199 0.37 -6.56 -15.14
CA LEU A 199 0.20 -5.28 -14.44
C LEU A 199 -1.22 -5.13 -13.88
N ILE A 200 -1.40 -4.35 -12.82
CA ILE A 200 -2.75 -4.05 -12.29
C ILE A 200 -3.68 -3.39 -13.34
N THR A 201 -3.09 -2.63 -14.26
CA THR A 201 -3.72 -1.96 -15.40
C THR A 201 -4.11 -2.90 -16.55
N ASP A 202 -3.79 -4.21 -16.48
CA ASP A 202 -4.38 -5.22 -17.37
C ASP A 202 -5.88 -5.39 -17.13
N VAL A 203 -6.37 -4.97 -15.96
CA VAL A 203 -7.80 -4.88 -15.64
C VAL A 203 -8.40 -3.68 -16.38
N PRO A 204 -9.36 -3.88 -17.30
CA PRO A 204 -9.93 -2.78 -18.07
C PRO A 204 -10.51 -1.66 -17.18
N GLY A 205 -10.18 -0.42 -17.53
CA GLY A 205 -10.61 0.77 -16.81
C GLY A 205 -9.82 1.10 -15.53
N VAL A 206 -8.78 0.34 -15.18
CA VAL A 206 -7.89 0.67 -14.05
C VAL A 206 -6.72 1.53 -14.54
N ARG A 207 -6.42 2.59 -13.80
CA ARG A 207 -5.32 3.53 -14.04
C ARG A 207 -4.43 3.65 -12.81
N VAL A 208 -3.14 3.88 -13.02
CA VAL A 208 -2.19 4.15 -11.95
C VAL A 208 -1.46 5.46 -12.21
N GLY A 209 -1.29 6.27 -11.16
CA GLY A 209 -0.53 7.51 -11.20
C GLY A 209 0.31 7.70 -9.94
N HIS A 210 1.43 8.41 -10.06
CA HIS A 210 2.39 8.60 -8.97
C HIS A 210 2.75 10.07 -8.81
N ALA A 211 3.00 10.49 -7.57
CA ALA A 211 3.76 11.71 -7.26
C ALA A 211 4.87 11.35 -6.27
N THR A 212 6.09 11.77 -6.57
CA THR A 212 7.31 11.30 -5.91
C THR A 212 8.13 12.49 -5.41
N ASP A 213 8.45 12.51 -4.12
CA ASP A 213 9.49 13.36 -3.57
C ASP A 213 10.76 12.54 -3.39
N ALA A 214 11.67 12.63 -4.37
CA ALA A 214 12.93 11.92 -4.38
C ALA A 214 13.98 12.51 -3.42
N ALA A 215 13.77 13.73 -2.88
CA ALA A 215 14.67 14.36 -1.92
C ALA A 215 14.25 14.02 -0.48
N GLY A 216 12.96 14.17 -0.18
CA GLY A 216 12.35 13.74 1.08
C GLY A 216 12.23 12.22 1.23
N LEU A 217 12.37 11.47 0.14
CA LEU A 217 12.21 10.02 0.04
C LEU A 217 10.81 9.53 0.43
N THR A 218 9.78 10.19 -0.08
CA THR A 218 8.37 9.81 0.13
C THR A 218 7.53 10.02 -1.13
N GLY A 219 6.24 9.71 -1.09
CA GLY A 219 5.33 9.96 -2.20
C GLY A 219 3.97 9.28 -2.05
N VAL A 220 3.18 9.38 -3.12
CA VAL A 220 1.86 8.76 -3.22
C VAL A 220 1.67 8.06 -4.56
N THR A 221 0.86 7.01 -4.54
CA THR A 221 0.36 6.30 -5.71
C THR A 221 -1.16 6.27 -5.62
N VAL A 222 -1.84 6.59 -6.72
CA VAL A 222 -3.28 6.39 -6.84
C VAL A 222 -3.57 5.23 -7.79
N VAL A 223 -4.60 4.45 -7.48
CA VAL A 223 -5.22 3.47 -8.38
C VAL A 223 -6.64 3.96 -8.63
N LEU A 224 -6.90 4.55 -9.79
CA LEU A 224 -8.21 5.12 -10.15
C LEU A 224 -8.96 4.20 -11.13
N CYS A 225 -10.29 4.28 -11.12
CA CYS A 225 -11.15 3.54 -12.05
C CYS A 225 -11.93 4.49 -12.97
N ASP A 226 -11.97 4.18 -14.27
CA ASP A 226 -12.75 4.92 -15.29
C ASP A 226 -14.24 5.02 -14.97
N ARG A 227 -14.75 4.04 -14.22
CA ARG A 227 -16.10 4.02 -13.65
C ARG A 227 -15.98 3.73 -12.15
N PRO A 228 -16.87 4.27 -11.30
CA PRO A 228 -16.88 3.96 -9.88
C PRO A 228 -16.94 2.45 -9.63
N ALA A 229 -16.00 1.93 -8.83
CA ALA A 229 -15.83 0.51 -8.57
C ALA A 229 -16.45 0.11 -7.22
N VAL A 230 -16.99 -1.10 -7.12
CA VAL A 230 -17.35 -1.67 -5.80
C VAL A 230 -16.05 -1.97 -5.07
N ALA A 231 -15.97 -1.62 -3.79
CA ALA A 231 -14.76 -1.76 -3.01
C ALA A 231 -14.96 -2.46 -1.67
N GLY A 232 -13.89 -3.07 -1.19
CA GLY A 232 -13.77 -3.67 0.13
C GLY A 232 -12.31 -3.62 0.62
N VAL A 233 -12.08 -4.00 1.87
CA VAL A 233 -10.76 -3.98 2.51
C VAL A 233 -10.61 -5.15 3.47
N GLU A 234 -9.38 -5.64 3.64
CA GLU A 234 -8.97 -6.46 4.78
C GLU A 234 -7.78 -5.77 5.46
N LEU A 235 -7.80 -5.74 6.80
CA LEU A 235 -6.77 -5.16 7.66
C LEU A 235 -6.15 -6.28 8.51
N ARG A 236 -4.82 -6.30 8.59
CA ARG A 236 -4.05 -7.20 9.47
C ARG A 236 -2.85 -6.50 10.10
N GLY A 237 -2.26 -7.17 11.09
CA GLY A 237 -1.31 -6.57 12.00
C GLY A 237 -1.99 -5.69 13.05
N GLY A 238 -1.23 -4.80 13.69
CA GLY A 238 -1.71 -3.95 14.79
C GLY A 238 -1.53 -2.44 14.56
N ALA A 239 -0.91 -2.03 13.45
CA ALA A 239 -0.48 -0.65 13.21
C ALA A 239 -1.08 -0.04 11.92
N ASN A 240 -2.31 -0.43 11.55
CA ASN A 240 -2.94 0.02 10.30
C ASN A 240 -3.17 1.53 10.28
N ASP A 241 -2.63 2.19 9.26
CA ASP A 241 -2.79 3.62 9.05
C ASP A 241 -3.65 3.88 7.80
N VAL A 242 -4.92 4.20 8.03
CA VAL A 242 -5.99 4.13 7.03
C VAL A 242 -6.99 5.27 7.14
N LEU A 243 -7.64 5.62 6.03
CA LEU A 243 -8.66 6.66 5.93
C LEU A 243 -9.80 6.25 5.00
N GLY A 244 -11.03 6.63 5.35
CA GLY A 244 -12.20 6.42 4.50
C GLY A 244 -12.71 4.98 4.43
N LEU A 245 -12.67 4.24 5.55
CA LEU A 245 -13.18 2.86 5.56
C LEU A 245 -14.70 2.78 5.62
N ASP A 246 -15.38 3.85 6.06
CA ASP A 246 -16.81 3.86 6.37
C ASP A 246 -17.67 3.54 5.14
N TYR A 247 -17.29 4.03 3.96
CA TYR A 247 -17.99 3.74 2.71
C TYR A 247 -17.64 2.38 2.10
N LEU A 248 -16.68 1.64 2.66
CA LEU A 248 -16.43 0.24 2.31
C LEU A 248 -17.36 -0.72 3.07
N ASP A 249 -18.06 -0.26 4.11
CA ASP A 249 -19.06 -1.06 4.82
C ASP A 249 -20.23 -1.42 3.88
N ALA A 250 -20.69 -2.67 3.97
CA ALA A 250 -21.79 -3.21 3.18
C ALA A 250 -23.14 -2.48 3.42
N ARG A 251 -23.28 -1.79 4.56
CA ARG A 251 -24.48 -1.03 4.97
C ARG A 251 -24.41 0.45 4.56
N HIS A 252 -23.26 0.93 4.08
CA HIS A 252 -23.10 2.33 3.72
C HIS A 252 -23.81 2.68 2.42
N LEU A 253 -24.52 3.82 2.41
CA LEU A 253 -25.36 4.31 1.30
C LEU A 253 -24.63 4.34 -0.05
N VAL A 254 -23.41 4.86 -0.06
CA VAL A 254 -22.58 4.98 -1.27
C VAL A 254 -22.12 3.57 -1.70
N PRO A 255 -22.45 3.11 -2.92
CA PRO A 255 -22.17 1.74 -3.34
C PRO A 255 -20.73 1.52 -3.86
N THR A 256 -20.08 2.60 -4.30
CA THR A 256 -18.84 2.55 -5.10
C THR A 256 -17.87 3.69 -4.77
N VAL A 257 -16.58 3.50 -5.07
CA VAL A 257 -15.49 4.47 -4.89
C VAL A 257 -14.84 4.81 -6.23
N GLN A 258 -14.12 5.91 -6.32
CA GLN A 258 -13.42 6.33 -7.55
C GLN A 258 -12.04 5.68 -7.73
N GLY A 259 -11.49 5.09 -6.66
CA GLY A 259 -10.16 4.48 -6.67
C GLY A 259 -9.68 4.13 -5.27
N VAL A 260 -8.36 4.10 -5.07
CA VAL A 260 -7.65 4.00 -3.78
C VAL A 260 -6.40 4.88 -3.84
N LEU A 261 -6.00 5.51 -2.73
CA LEU A 261 -4.67 6.11 -2.58
C LEU A 261 -3.79 5.27 -1.64
N LEU A 262 -2.54 5.03 -2.05
CA LEU A 262 -1.48 4.51 -1.20
C LEU A 262 -0.46 5.64 -1.00
N GLY A 263 0.04 5.85 0.22
CA GLY A 263 0.98 6.93 0.51
C GLY A 263 2.11 6.55 1.46
N GLY A 264 3.15 7.37 1.47
CA GLY A 264 4.12 7.47 2.56
C GLY A 264 3.68 8.48 3.63
N GLY A 265 4.59 8.86 4.51
CA GLY A 265 4.41 9.87 5.55
C GLY A 265 3.54 9.45 6.74
N SER A 266 3.15 8.17 6.85
CA SER A 266 2.14 7.70 7.82
C SER A 266 0.90 8.62 7.79
N ARG A 267 0.26 8.90 8.94
CA ARG A 267 -1.02 9.61 9.03
C ARG A 267 -0.99 11.00 8.40
N PHE A 268 0.18 11.64 8.35
CA PHE A 268 0.35 12.94 7.71
C PHE A 268 0.14 12.89 6.19
N GLY A 269 0.45 11.75 5.54
CA GLY A 269 0.19 11.54 4.11
C GLY A 269 -1.30 11.58 3.74
N GLY A 270 -2.20 11.51 4.73
CA GLY A 270 -3.64 11.69 4.56
C GLY A 270 -4.05 13.02 3.93
N GLU A 271 -3.20 14.05 3.99
CA GLU A 271 -3.38 15.30 3.25
C GLU A 271 -3.57 15.07 1.73
N ALA A 272 -2.86 14.10 1.15
CA ALA A 272 -2.92 13.82 -0.28
C ALA A 272 -4.31 13.35 -0.77
N VAL A 273 -5.13 12.75 0.10
CA VAL A 273 -6.49 12.28 -0.26
C VAL A 273 -7.36 13.45 -0.72
N TRP A 274 -7.27 14.61 -0.05
CA TRP A 274 -7.98 15.83 -0.43
C TRP A 274 -7.55 16.37 -1.80
N GLY A 275 -6.29 16.14 -2.19
CA GLY A 275 -5.78 16.42 -3.52
C GLY A 275 -6.45 15.60 -4.62
N VAL A 276 -6.58 14.29 -4.38
CA VAL A 276 -7.28 13.38 -5.30
C VAL A 276 -8.77 13.72 -5.36
N MET A 277 -9.41 14.00 -4.22
CA MET A 277 -10.81 14.42 -4.18
C MET A 277 -11.05 15.69 -4.99
N ARG A 278 -10.20 16.73 -4.84
CA ARG A 278 -10.30 17.96 -5.66
C ARG A 278 -10.21 17.66 -7.16
N TRP A 279 -9.24 16.83 -7.56
CA TRP A 279 -9.07 16.44 -8.97
C TRP A 279 -10.29 15.71 -9.53
N LEU A 280 -10.92 14.86 -8.73
CA LEU A 280 -12.13 14.11 -9.10
C LEU A 280 -13.37 15.01 -9.16
N GLU A 281 -13.55 15.91 -8.20
CA GLU A 281 -14.65 16.89 -8.13
C GLU A 281 -14.67 17.80 -9.36
N GLU A 282 -13.51 18.36 -9.74
CA GLU A 282 -13.32 19.16 -10.96
C GLU A 282 -13.75 18.44 -12.26
N ARG A 283 -13.86 17.11 -12.22
CA ARG A 283 -14.22 16.24 -13.36
C ARG A 283 -15.61 15.62 -13.23
N GLY A 284 -16.39 16.02 -12.22
CA GLY A 284 -17.71 15.43 -11.95
C GLY A 284 -17.66 13.95 -11.54
N ALA A 285 -16.50 13.47 -11.05
CA ALA A 285 -16.29 12.07 -10.71
C ALA A 285 -16.53 11.82 -9.21
N GLY A 286 -17.76 11.47 -8.84
CA GLY A 286 -18.10 11.16 -7.45
C GLY A 286 -19.50 10.56 -7.30
N PHE A 287 -19.94 10.37 -6.06
CA PHE A 287 -21.33 10.07 -5.73
C PHE A 287 -22.17 11.33 -5.92
N ALA A 288 -23.18 11.29 -6.80
CA ALA A 288 -23.99 12.46 -7.13
C ALA A 288 -24.90 12.87 -5.95
N VAL A 289 -24.85 14.16 -5.58
CA VAL A 289 -25.67 14.77 -4.53
C VAL A 289 -26.26 16.07 -5.06
N GLY A 290 -27.44 15.99 -5.67
CA GLY A 290 -28.10 17.12 -6.31
C GLY A 290 -27.23 17.69 -7.45
N PRO A 291 -26.80 18.97 -7.40
CA PRO A 291 -25.99 19.60 -8.44
C PRO A 291 -24.48 19.31 -8.34
N THR A 292 -24.02 18.62 -7.29
CA THR A 292 -22.58 18.34 -7.07
C THR A 292 -22.28 16.85 -6.95
N VAL A 293 -21.01 16.50 -6.86
CA VAL A 293 -20.52 15.14 -6.62
C VAL A 293 -19.65 15.10 -5.37
N ILE A 294 -19.67 13.97 -4.66
CA ILE A 294 -18.79 13.69 -3.51
C ILE A 294 -17.86 12.54 -3.90
N PRO A 295 -16.57 12.81 -4.20
CA PRO A 295 -15.60 11.75 -4.47
C PRO A 295 -15.29 10.95 -3.21
N HIS A 296 -15.14 9.64 -3.35
CA HIS A 296 -14.78 8.71 -2.27
C HIS A 296 -13.48 7.99 -2.66
N VAL A 297 -12.42 8.23 -1.88
CA VAL A 297 -11.06 7.73 -2.13
C VAL A 297 -10.49 7.17 -0.82
N PRO A 298 -10.62 5.86 -0.56
CA PRO A 298 -10.05 5.21 0.61
C PRO A 298 -8.54 5.19 0.49
N ALA A 299 -7.84 5.21 1.61
CA ALA A 299 -6.40 5.27 1.62
C ALA A 299 -5.74 4.46 2.73
N ALA A 300 -4.49 4.06 2.47
CA ALA A 300 -3.57 3.54 3.48
C ALA A 300 -2.17 4.16 3.34
N PHE A 301 -1.43 4.19 4.44
CA PHE A 301 -0.14 4.89 4.52
C PHE A 301 0.95 4.00 5.13
N VAL A 302 2.13 4.00 4.52
CA VAL A 302 3.33 3.38 5.10
C VAL A 302 4.11 4.39 5.94
N PHE A 303 4.83 3.89 6.94
CA PHE A 303 5.82 4.67 7.69
C PHE A 303 7.18 4.64 6.97
N ASP A 304 7.57 5.77 6.36
CA ASP A 304 8.87 5.99 5.69
C ASP A 304 9.69 7.15 6.29
N LEU A 305 9.18 7.79 7.35
CA LEU A 305 9.75 8.96 8.02
C LEU A 305 11.13 8.71 8.67
N ASN A 306 11.61 7.47 8.68
CA ASN A 306 12.92 7.04 9.18
C ASN A 306 13.96 6.78 8.06
N VAL A 307 13.61 7.01 6.78
CA VAL A 307 14.50 6.79 5.63
C VAL A 307 15.04 8.10 5.04
N GLY A 308 14.18 9.12 4.91
CA GLY A 308 14.54 10.45 4.38
C GLY A 308 14.39 11.58 5.41
N ASP A 309 13.89 12.73 4.97
CA ASP A 309 13.57 13.84 5.89
C ASP A 309 12.25 13.54 6.63
N PRO A 310 12.23 13.39 7.97
CA PRO A 310 10.99 13.18 8.74
C PRO A 310 9.97 14.34 8.67
N LYS A 311 10.34 15.46 8.04
CA LYS A 311 9.45 16.59 7.74
C LYS A 311 8.91 16.58 6.30
N ALA A 312 9.50 15.84 5.38
CA ALA A 312 8.98 15.64 4.03
C ALA A 312 7.85 14.61 4.07
N ARG A 313 6.68 14.99 3.53
CA ARG A 313 5.41 14.25 3.68
C ARG A 313 4.52 14.51 2.47
N PRO A 314 3.71 13.54 2.00
CA PRO A 314 2.81 13.77 0.89
C PRO A 314 1.79 14.90 1.15
N THR A 315 1.69 15.84 0.22
CA THR A 315 0.76 16.98 0.31
C THR A 315 -0.47 16.80 -0.58
N ARG A 316 -1.43 17.73 -0.46
CA ARG A 316 -2.60 17.84 -1.36
C ARG A 316 -2.18 17.97 -2.82
N GLU A 317 -1.13 18.73 -3.11
CA GLU A 317 -0.60 18.95 -4.45
C GLU A 317 -0.02 17.66 -5.03
N MET A 318 0.66 16.85 -4.21
CA MET A 318 1.13 15.53 -4.61
C MET A 318 -0.03 14.56 -4.91
N GLY A 319 -1.09 14.58 -4.08
CA GLY A 319 -2.30 13.81 -4.35
C GLY A 319 -2.98 14.19 -5.67
N TYR A 320 -3.14 15.50 -5.90
CA TYR A 320 -3.69 16.04 -7.15
C TYR A 320 -2.81 15.67 -8.37
N ALA A 321 -1.49 15.79 -8.24
CA ALA A 321 -0.54 15.44 -9.30
C ALA A 321 -0.57 13.94 -9.63
N ALA A 322 -0.65 13.07 -8.61
CA ALA A 322 -0.78 11.63 -8.81
C ALA A 322 -2.10 11.27 -9.52
N ALA A 323 -3.22 11.93 -9.16
CA ALA A 323 -4.50 11.80 -9.85
C ALA A 323 -4.43 12.26 -11.32
N ALA A 324 -3.80 13.42 -11.58
CA ALA A 324 -3.59 13.93 -12.93
C ALA A 324 -2.68 13.04 -13.80
N ALA A 325 -1.70 12.37 -13.18
CA ALA A 325 -0.81 11.43 -13.84
C ALA A 325 -1.40 10.02 -14.02
N ALA A 326 -2.64 9.75 -13.56
CA ALA A 326 -3.21 8.41 -13.59
C ALA A 326 -3.55 7.94 -15.00
N ALA A 327 -2.82 6.93 -15.49
CA ALA A 327 -2.94 6.39 -16.85
C ALA A 327 -3.15 4.86 -16.85
N PRO A 328 -3.82 4.30 -17.88
CA PRO A 328 -3.79 2.87 -18.17
C PRO A 328 -2.44 2.48 -18.81
N GLY A 329 -2.18 1.18 -18.92
CA GLY A 329 -0.95 0.67 -19.53
C GLY A 329 0.22 0.56 -18.56
N THR A 330 1.43 0.97 -18.95
CA THR A 330 2.66 0.73 -18.19
C THR A 330 2.66 1.39 -16.81
N VAL A 331 2.97 0.61 -15.77
CA VAL A 331 3.16 1.10 -14.39
C VAL A 331 4.65 1.08 -14.05
N THR A 332 5.15 2.16 -13.46
CA THR A 332 6.53 2.22 -12.96
C THR A 332 6.61 1.51 -11.60
N GLU A 333 7.63 0.66 -11.43
CA GLU A 333 7.87 -0.10 -10.20
C GLU A 333 9.15 0.37 -9.49
N GLY A 334 9.38 -0.12 -8.28
CA GLY A 334 10.54 0.18 -7.46
C GLY A 334 10.33 1.41 -6.57
N SER A 335 11.31 2.30 -6.56
CA SER A 335 11.36 3.45 -5.66
C SER A 335 10.63 4.68 -6.24
N VAL A 336 9.31 4.53 -6.42
CA VAL A 336 8.43 5.56 -7.02
C VAL A 336 7.11 5.67 -6.25
N GLY A 337 6.53 6.88 -6.20
CA GLY A 337 5.26 7.14 -5.52
C GLY A 337 5.34 6.74 -4.04
N ALA A 338 4.37 5.97 -3.56
CA ALA A 338 4.39 5.42 -2.20
C ALA A 338 5.54 4.41 -1.94
N GLY A 339 6.19 3.87 -2.99
CA GLY A 339 7.37 3.01 -2.87
C GLY A 339 8.68 3.76 -2.60
N THR A 340 8.69 5.10 -2.69
CA THR A 340 9.92 5.91 -2.68
C THR A 340 10.71 5.80 -1.39
N GLY A 341 10.05 5.73 -0.23
CA GLY A 341 10.67 5.56 1.09
C GLY A 341 10.59 4.14 1.67
N ALA A 342 10.07 3.18 0.91
CA ALA A 342 9.80 1.84 1.43
C ALA A 342 11.08 1.05 1.74
N SER A 343 11.05 0.27 2.83
CA SER A 343 12.15 -0.54 3.38
C SER A 343 11.69 -1.88 3.96
N VAL A 344 12.51 -2.92 3.86
CA VAL A 344 12.21 -4.31 4.33
C VAL A 344 13.33 -4.89 5.19
N GLY A 345 13.04 -5.90 6.01
CA GLY A 345 14.06 -6.54 6.84
C GLY A 345 14.50 -5.70 8.04
N LYS A 346 13.54 -5.24 8.84
CA LYS A 346 13.72 -4.22 9.89
C LYS A 346 13.92 -4.80 11.30
N LEU A 347 14.21 -6.10 11.44
CA LEU A 347 14.43 -6.78 12.73
C LEU A 347 15.46 -6.08 13.63
N PHE A 348 16.44 -5.43 13.01
CA PHE A 348 17.49 -4.66 13.69
C PHE A 348 17.52 -3.18 13.25
N GLY A 349 16.37 -2.64 12.85
CA GLY A 349 16.21 -1.26 12.36
C GLY A 349 16.78 -1.02 10.95
N VAL A 350 16.59 0.21 10.46
CA VAL A 350 16.93 0.62 9.08
C VAL A 350 18.40 0.38 8.72
N ALA A 351 19.31 0.46 9.69
CA ALA A 351 20.75 0.21 9.50
C ALA A 351 21.09 -1.18 8.93
N ARG A 352 20.24 -2.19 9.17
CA ARG A 352 20.37 -3.55 8.62
C ARG A 352 19.25 -3.92 7.63
N ALA A 353 18.35 -3.00 7.34
CA ALA A 353 17.30 -3.17 6.36
C ALA A 353 17.83 -3.13 4.91
N MET A 354 16.92 -3.32 3.98
CA MET A 354 17.09 -3.15 2.54
C MET A 354 15.98 -2.27 1.96
N ARG A 355 16.13 -1.87 0.70
CA ARG A 355 15.06 -1.21 -0.04
C ARG A 355 13.84 -2.12 -0.19
N GLY A 356 12.70 -1.59 0.22
CA GLY A 356 11.38 -1.98 -0.25
C GLY A 356 11.08 -1.30 -1.59
N GLY A 357 9.80 -1.28 -1.98
CA GLY A 357 9.38 -0.54 -3.16
C GLY A 357 7.89 -0.70 -3.46
N LEU A 358 7.49 -0.25 -4.65
CA LEU A 358 6.19 -0.52 -5.24
C LEU A 358 6.35 -1.58 -6.33
N GLY A 359 5.47 -2.57 -6.38
CA GLY A 359 5.46 -3.59 -7.44
C GLY A 359 4.04 -3.93 -7.87
N THR A 360 3.90 -4.52 -9.05
CA THR A 360 2.59 -4.87 -9.61
C THR A 360 2.63 -6.15 -10.45
N ALA A 361 1.54 -6.90 -10.45
CA ALA A 361 1.37 -8.09 -11.26
C ALA A 361 -0.12 -8.28 -11.63
N SER A 362 -0.41 -9.25 -12.49
CA SER A 362 -1.78 -9.70 -12.76
C SER A 362 -1.83 -11.22 -12.98
N ALA A 363 -3.04 -11.76 -12.92
CA ALA A 363 -3.37 -13.14 -13.25
C ALA A 363 -4.75 -13.21 -13.91
N ARG A 364 -4.97 -14.23 -14.75
CA ARG A 364 -6.26 -14.48 -15.44
C ARG A 364 -6.98 -15.69 -14.85
N VAL A 365 -8.30 -15.62 -14.78
CA VAL A 365 -9.21 -16.68 -14.34
C VAL A 365 -10.36 -16.77 -15.36
N GLY A 366 -10.11 -17.44 -16.48
CA GLY A 366 -10.98 -17.35 -17.65
C GLY A 366 -10.97 -15.92 -18.21
N ASP A 367 -12.15 -15.34 -18.39
CA ASP A 367 -12.34 -13.95 -18.86
C ASP A 367 -12.11 -12.91 -17.76
N ALA A 368 -12.08 -13.34 -16.49
CA ALA A 368 -11.73 -12.47 -15.38
C ALA A 368 -10.21 -12.24 -15.30
N ILE A 369 -9.84 -11.02 -14.96
CA ILE A 369 -8.48 -10.58 -14.69
C ILE A 369 -8.46 -10.08 -13.26
N VAL A 370 -7.44 -10.46 -12.49
CA VAL A 370 -7.13 -9.85 -11.21
C VAL A 370 -5.72 -9.26 -11.26
N GLY A 371 -5.65 -7.95 -11.07
CA GLY A 371 -4.43 -7.17 -10.96
C GLY A 371 -4.09 -6.91 -9.50
N ALA A 372 -2.81 -6.73 -9.18
CA ALA A 372 -2.32 -6.37 -7.85
C ALA A 372 -1.27 -5.26 -7.96
N LEU A 373 -1.28 -4.32 -7.02
CA LEU A 373 -0.24 -3.30 -6.82
C LEU A 373 0.02 -3.19 -5.32
N VAL A 374 1.28 -3.32 -4.91
CA VAL A 374 1.66 -3.42 -3.50
C VAL A 374 2.90 -2.56 -3.22
N VAL A 375 2.85 -1.81 -2.11
CA VAL A 375 3.94 -1.04 -1.52
C VAL A 375 4.48 -1.84 -0.33
N VAL A 376 5.75 -2.25 -0.41
CA VAL A 376 6.36 -3.21 0.52
C VAL A 376 7.29 -2.49 1.48
N ASN A 377 6.78 -2.15 2.67
CA ASN A 377 7.55 -1.55 3.77
C ASN A 377 7.51 -2.45 5.03
N ALA A 378 7.65 -3.77 4.83
CA ALA A 378 7.47 -4.82 5.83
C ALA A 378 8.54 -4.85 6.93
N VAL A 379 8.20 -5.38 8.12
CA VAL A 379 9.21 -5.76 9.12
C VAL A 379 10.05 -6.96 8.68
N GLY A 380 9.39 -7.95 8.06
CA GLY A 380 9.97 -9.23 7.69
C GLY A 380 10.82 -9.19 6.41
N ASP A 381 11.34 -10.36 6.07
CA ASP A 381 12.05 -10.59 4.81
C ASP A 381 11.06 -10.83 3.67
N VAL A 382 11.47 -10.47 2.46
CA VAL A 382 10.81 -10.85 1.22
C VAL A 382 11.42 -12.14 0.67
N ARG A 383 10.55 -13.08 0.30
CA ARG A 383 10.90 -14.41 -0.22
C ARG A 383 10.24 -14.65 -1.57
N GLU A 384 10.90 -15.42 -2.43
CA GLU A 384 10.30 -15.90 -3.68
C GLU A 384 9.23 -16.98 -3.36
N PRO A 385 7.94 -16.79 -3.71
CA PRO A 385 6.86 -17.68 -3.34
C PRO A 385 7.05 -19.13 -3.78
N GLU A 386 7.62 -19.36 -4.96
CA GLU A 386 7.81 -20.69 -5.53
C GLU A 386 8.98 -21.48 -4.91
N THR A 387 9.95 -20.81 -4.27
CA THR A 387 11.18 -21.47 -3.76
C THR A 387 11.48 -21.23 -2.28
N GLY A 388 10.83 -20.24 -1.65
CA GLY A 388 11.11 -19.81 -0.27
C GLY A 388 12.44 -19.07 -0.08
N ALA A 389 13.23 -18.88 -1.15
CA ALA A 389 14.52 -18.19 -1.13
C ALA A 389 14.34 -16.72 -0.72
N LEU A 390 15.19 -16.23 0.20
CA LEU A 390 15.20 -14.82 0.59
C LEU A 390 15.76 -13.99 -0.58
N ILE A 391 15.03 -12.94 -0.98
CA ILE A 391 15.42 -12.05 -2.07
C ILE A 391 15.74 -10.62 -1.60
N ALA A 392 15.17 -10.21 -0.48
CA ALA A 392 15.49 -8.98 0.25
C ALA A 392 15.07 -9.17 1.71
N GLY A 393 15.73 -8.53 2.66
CA GLY A 393 15.41 -8.76 4.08
C GLY A 393 16.49 -8.23 5.00
N THR A 394 16.50 -8.73 6.24
CA THR A 394 17.45 -8.28 7.25
C THR A 394 18.85 -8.74 6.87
N ARG A 395 19.81 -7.81 6.88
CA ARG A 395 21.24 -8.08 6.64
C ARG A 395 21.95 -8.41 7.95
N ASP A 396 22.98 -9.25 7.89
CA ASP A 396 23.72 -9.70 9.06
C ASP A 396 24.41 -8.57 9.83
N ALA A 397 25.01 -7.62 9.11
CA ALA A 397 25.67 -6.42 9.63
C ALA A 397 25.27 -5.16 8.82
N PRO A 398 25.44 -3.93 9.34
CA PRO A 398 25.08 -2.71 8.62
C PRO A 398 25.81 -2.51 7.28
N THR A 399 27.05 -3.00 7.18
CA THR A 399 27.85 -3.06 5.94
C THR A 399 27.80 -4.45 5.28
N GLY A 400 27.10 -5.40 5.89
CA GLY A 400 26.97 -6.78 5.43
C GLY A 400 26.09 -6.92 4.20
N ARG A 401 26.32 -8.01 3.45
CA ARG A 401 25.54 -8.41 2.27
C ARG A 401 24.85 -9.76 2.43
N ARG A 402 25.06 -10.47 3.55
CA ARG A 402 24.39 -11.76 3.79
C ARG A 402 23.03 -11.49 4.43
N LEU A 403 21.98 -12.07 3.84
CA LEU A 403 20.66 -12.09 4.47
C LEU A 403 20.64 -13.07 5.64
N ILE A 404 19.89 -12.71 6.68
CA ILE A 404 19.52 -13.60 7.78
C ILE A 404 18.02 -13.87 7.75
N ASP A 405 17.60 -15.02 8.28
CA ASP A 405 16.18 -15.33 8.41
C ASP A 405 15.58 -14.56 9.60
N THR A 406 14.81 -13.52 9.31
CA THR A 406 14.11 -12.71 10.33
C THR A 406 13.15 -13.54 11.16
N ALA A 407 12.43 -14.49 10.55
CA ALA A 407 11.50 -15.36 11.26
C ALA A 407 12.23 -16.43 12.09
N GLY A 408 13.41 -16.87 11.65
CA GLY A 408 14.32 -17.72 12.41
C GLY A 408 14.85 -16.99 13.66
N ALA A 409 15.50 -15.84 13.45
CA ALA A 409 16.08 -15.04 14.52
C ALA A 409 15.04 -14.62 15.59
N LEU A 410 13.81 -14.26 15.18
CA LEU A 410 12.73 -13.96 16.10
C LEU A 410 12.33 -15.13 17.01
N ARG A 411 12.34 -16.37 16.50
CA ARG A 411 12.04 -17.58 17.30
C ARG A 411 13.13 -17.88 18.32
N GLU A 412 14.36 -17.49 18.02
CA GLU A 412 15.52 -17.62 18.91
C GLU A 412 15.59 -16.49 19.96
N GLY A 413 14.63 -15.56 19.96
CA GLY A 413 14.62 -14.37 20.83
C GLY A 413 15.56 -13.25 20.35
N GLY A 414 16.12 -13.37 19.15
CA GLY A 414 16.93 -12.34 18.50
C GLY A 414 16.09 -11.24 17.87
N GLY A 415 16.58 -10.00 17.97
CA GLY A 415 15.93 -8.82 17.39
C GLY A 415 15.96 -7.62 18.33
N ALA A 416 15.82 -6.42 17.78
CA ALA A 416 15.59 -5.21 18.55
C ALA A 416 14.08 -4.88 18.70
N LEU A 417 13.20 -5.76 18.21
CA LEU A 417 11.74 -5.70 18.33
C LEU A 417 11.26 -6.04 19.76
N GLY A 418 11.79 -5.33 20.75
CA GLY A 418 11.27 -5.36 22.12
C GLY A 418 9.91 -4.67 22.23
N ARG A 419 9.41 -4.49 23.46
CA ARG A 419 8.14 -3.79 23.76
C ARG A 419 8.08 -2.31 23.30
N PHE A 420 9.16 -1.80 22.70
CA PHE A 420 9.34 -0.42 22.25
C PHE A 420 9.74 -0.31 20.77
N GLY A 421 9.69 -1.41 20.00
CA GLY A 421 9.78 -1.32 18.54
C GLY A 421 8.60 -0.49 18.02
N GLY A 422 8.88 0.66 17.41
CA GLY A 422 7.83 1.55 16.92
C GLY A 422 6.99 0.92 15.79
N PRO A 423 5.75 1.40 15.56
CA PRO A 423 4.93 1.00 14.42
C PRO A 423 5.49 1.60 13.11
N GLU A 424 6.67 1.14 12.70
CA GLU A 424 7.45 1.65 11.56
C GLU A 424 7.33 0.74 10.32
N HIS A 425 6.34 -0.14 10.30
CA HIS A 425 6.27 -1.30 9.41
C HIS A 425 4.86 -1.45 8.82
N THR A 426 4.76 -1.64 7.51
CA THR A 426 3.47 -1.63 6.80
C THR A 426 3.64 -2.19 5.39
N THR A 427 2.87 -3.20 4.98
CA THR A 427 2.70 -3.50 3.55
C THR A 427 1.28 -3.15 3.13
N ILE A 428 1.13 -2.29 2.13
CA ILE A 428 -0.19 -1.80 1.69
C ILE A 428 -0.40 -2.05 0.21
N GLY A 429 -1.62 -2.31 -0.23
CA GLY A 429 -1.87 -2.57 -1.64
C GLY A 429 -3.32 -2.49 -2.08
N VAL A 430 -3.50 -2.73 -3.38
CA VAL A 430 -4.78 -2.83 -4.06
C VAL A 430 -4.76 -4.11 -4.90
N VAL A 431 -5.81 -4.91 -4.82
CA VAL A 431 -6.20 -5.83 -5.90
C VAL A 431 -7.36 -5.23 -6.69
N ALA A 432 -7.30 -5.29 -8.01
CA ALA A 432 -8.37 -4.83 -8.89
C ALA A 432 -8.86 -5.97 -9.78
N THR A 433 -10.13 -5.97 -10.18
CA THR A 433 -10.68 -7.00 -11.06
C THR A 433 -11.82 -6.47 -11.93
N ASN A 434 -12.00 -7.08 -13.11
CA ASN A 434 -13.18 -6.91 -13.95
C ASN A 434 -14.31 -7.89 -13.58
N ALA A 435 -14.11 -8.75 -12.59
CA ALA A 435 -15.17 -9.60 -12.06
C ALA A 435 -16.23 -8.77 -11.33
N ARG A 436 -17.50 -9.16 -11.46
CA ARG A 436 -18.64 -8.55 -10.77
C ARG A 436 -18.69 -9.03 -9.32
N LEU A 437 -18.46 -8.12 -8.37
CA LEU A 437 -18.52 -8.41 -6.93
C LEU A 437 -19.38 -7.39 -6.17
N GLY A 438 -20.09 -7.82 -5.13
CA GLY A 438 -20.64 -6.98 -4.08
C GLY A 438 -19.59 -6.61 -3.01
N LYS A 439 -19.87 -5.63 -2.15
CA LYS A 439 -18.93 -5.19 -1.09
C LYS A 439 -18.43 -6.34 -0.18
N PRO A 440 -19.26 -7.29 0.30
CA PRO A 440 -18.78 -8.42 1.10
C PRO A 440 -17.82 -9.33 0.32
N GLU A 441 -18.05 -9.51 -0.98
CA GLU A 441 -17.21 -10.33 -1.86
C GLU A 441 -15.90 -9.63 -2.21
N ALA A 442 -15.92 -8.30 -2.39
CA ALA A 442 -14.70 -7.49 -2.54
C ALA A 442 -13.85 -7.53 -1.26
N ALA A 443 -14.45 -7.36 -0.08
CA ALA A 443 -13.73 -7.53 1.20
C ALA A 443 -13.18 -8.96 1.34
N LYS A 444 -13.94 -9.98 0.94
CA LYS A 444 -13.46 -11.37 0.92
C LYS A 444 -12.33 -11.59 -0.09
N LEU A 445 -12.34 -10.93 -1.25
CA LEU A 445 -11.25 -10.96 -2.23
C LEU A 445 -9.98 -10.35 -1.66
N ALA A 446 -10.06 -9.22 -0.96
CA ALA A 446 -8.93 -8.64 -0.22
C ALA A 446 -8.38 -9.62 0.84
N ALA A 447 -9.27 -10.25 1.63
CA ALA A 447 -8.86 -11.23 2.64
C ALA A 447 -8.19 -12.48 2.04
N LEU A 448 -8.60 -12.92 0.84
CA LEU A 448 -7.91 -13.99 0.10
C LEU A 448 -6.59 -13.50 -0.50
N GLY A 449 -6.52 -12.26 -0.99
CA GLY A 449 -5.30 -11.62 -1.49
C GLY A 449 -4.19 -11.51 -0.44
N LEU A 450 -4.52 -11.32 0.85
CA LEU A 450 -3.53 -11.33 1.93
C LEU A 450 -2.82 -12.68 2.11
N VAL A 451 -3.34 -13.79 1.58
CA VAL A 451 -2.57 -15.05 1.50
C VAL A 451 -1.30 -14.87 0.66
N GLY A 452 -1.30 -13.93 -0.30
CA GLY A 452 -0.12 -13.54 -1.06
C GLY A 452 0.97 -12.87 -0.22
N PHE A 453 0.59 -12.09 0.81
CA PHE A 453 1.54 -11.52 1.78
C PHE A 453 2.24 -12.65 2.53
N ALA A 454 1.49 -13.62 3.06
CA ALA A 454 2.05 -14.74 3.81
C ALA A 454 2.91 -15.72 2.96
N ARG A 455 2.81 -15.66 1.63
CA ARG A 455 3.67 -16.41 0.70
C ARG A 455 4.97 -15.69 0.37
N ALA A 456 4.95 -14.35 0.33
CA ALA A 456 6.08 -13.53 -0.10
C ALA A 456 6.80 -12.80 1.06
N LEU A 457 6.22 -12.72 2.26
CA LEU A 457 6.77 -12.04 3.44
C LEU A 457 6.95 -13.01 4.60
N SER A 458 8.02 -12.84 5.38
CA SER A 458 8.28 -13.68 6.56
C SER A 458 9.01 -12.92 7.69
N PRO A 459 8.36 -12.72 8.86
CA PRO A 459 6.93 -12.89 9.12
C PRO A 459 6.07 -11.82 8.42
N PRO A 460 4.84 -12.14 7.98
CA PRO A 460 3.81 -11.18 7.64
C PRO A 460 3.00 -10.77 8.90
N HIS A 461 2.17 -9.72 8.80
CA HIS A 461 1.05 -9.47 9.72
C HIS A 461 1.43 -9.42 11.21
N THR A 462 2.63 -8.94 11.56
CA THR A 462 3.04 -8.86 12.97
C THR A 462 2.21 -7.80 13.72
N ALA A 463 2.26 -7.82 15.04
CA ALA A 463 1.59 -6.81 15.87
C ALA A 463 2.07 -5.37 15.60
N PHE A 464 3.20 -5.19 14.89
CA PHE A 464 3.79 -3.90 14.54
C PHE A 464 3.63 -3.55 13.05
N ASP A 465 3.12 -4.46 12.22
CA ASP A 465 2.76 -4.16 10.83
C ASP A 465 1.36 -3.51 10.75
N GLY A 466 1.16 -2.61 9.79
CA GLY A 466 -0.15 -2.06 9.42
C GLY A 466 -0.72 -2.65 8.11
N ASP A 467 -0.54 -3.95 7.90
CA ASP A 467 -0.84 -4.61 6.62
C ASP A 467 -2.28 -4.40 6.15
N THR A 468 -2.44 -3.83 4.95
CA THR A 468 -3.75 -3.40 4.44
C THR A 468 -3.88 -3.73 2.96
N LEU A 469 -4.96 -4.41 2.58
CA LEU A 469 -5.25 -4.68 1.17
C LEU A 469 -6.67 -4.24 0.82
N PHE A 470 -6.79 -3.34 -0.14
CA PHE A 470 -8.07 -2.96 -0.74
C PHE A 470 -8.39 -3.86 -1.93
N ALA A 471 -9.67 -4.07 -2.21
CA ALA A 471 -10.16 -4.70 -3.43
C ALA A 471 -11.05 -3.73 -4.21
N LEU A 472 -10.88 -3.69 -5.54
CA LEU A 472 -11.70 -2.91 -6.48
C LEU A 472 -12.32 -3.83 -7.54
N SER A 473 -13.64 -3.82 -7.65
CA SER A 473 -14.44 -4.52 -8.67
C SER A 473 -14.95 -3.50 -9.68
N ALA A 474 -14.34 -3.46 -10.87
CA ALA A 474 -14.53 -2.44 -11.91
C ALA A 474 -15.21 -2.99 -13.20
N GLY A 475 -15.77 -4.20 -13.15
CA GLY A 475 -16.41 -4.85 -14.30
C GLY A 475 -17.62 -5.69 -13.94
N ASP A 476 -18.07 -6.46 -14.93
CA ASP A 476 -19.31 -7.22 -14.94
C ASP A 476 -19.15 -8.74 -15.18
N VAL A 477 -17.90 -9.22 -15.33
CA VAL A 477 -17.59 -10.63 -15.64
C VAL A 477 -17.96 -11.53 -14.46
N THR A 478 -18.65 -12.64 -14.73
CA THR A 478 -18.92 -13.65 -13.72
C THR A 478 -17.67 -14.49 -13.45
N ALA A 479 -17.24 -14.58 -12.20
CA ALA A 479 -16.11 -15.42 -11.78
C ALA A 479 -16.41 -16.11 -10.44
N ASP A 480 -15.87 -17.31 -10.23
CA ASP A 480 -15.87 -17.94 -8.91
C ASP A 480 -14.90 -17.19 -7.98
N LEU A 481 -15.41 -16.74 -6.83
CA LEU A 481 -14.66 -15.95 -5.86
C LEU A 481 -13.46 -16.72 -5.26
N THR A 482 -13.52 -18.05 -5.18
CA THR A 482 -12.41 -18.86 -4.65
C THR A 482 -11.25 -18.91 -5.63
N ARG A 483 -11.53 -19.16 -6.92
CA ARG A 483 -10.53 -19.13 -8.01
C ARG A 483 -9.97 -17.72 -8.20
N LEU A 484 -10.81 -16.69 -8.12
CA LEU A 484 -10.39 -15.29 -8.18
C LEU A 484 -9.47 -14.93 -7.00
N GLY A 485 -9.79 -15.37 -5.78
CA GLY A 485 -8.97 -15.17 -4.60
C GLY A 485 -7.61 -15.89 -4.63
N LEU A 486 -7.54 -17.09 -5.22
CA LEU A 486 -6.27 -17.77 -5.46
C LEU A 486 -5.37 -16.95 -6.41
N ALA A 487 -5.93 -16.51 -7.54
CA ALA A 487 -5.22 -15.66 -8.50
C ALA A 487 -4.83 -14.30 -7.90
N ALA A 488 -5.65 -13.74 -7.00
CA ALA A 488 -5.33 -12.54 -6.24
C ALA A 488 -4.11 -12.75 -5.33
N ALA A 489 -4.06 -13.87 -4.60
CA ALA A 489 -2.93 -14.22 -3.75
C ALA A 489 -1.64 -14.44 -4.57
N ASP A 490 -1.73 -15.05 -5.77
CA ASP A 490 -0.59 -15.21 -6.68
C ASP A 490 -0.09 -13.86 -7.22
N ALA A 491 -1.01 -12.99 -7.66
CA ALA A 491 -0.68 -11.65 -8.15
C ALA A 491 -0.08 -10.77 -7.05
N VAL A 492 -0.62 -10.79 -5.84
CA VAL A 492 -0.09 -10.05 -4.68
C VAL A 492 1.31 -10.53 -4.30
N ALA A 493 1.52 -11.85 -4.23
CA ALA A 493 2.85 -12.41 -3.91
C ALA A 493 3.91 -12.00 -4.95
N ARG A 494 3.54 -11.99 -6.25
CA ARG A 494 4.41 -11.54 -7.35
C ARG A 494 4.64 -10.03 -7.35
N ALA A 495 3.62 -9.23 -7.04
CA ALA A 495 3.78 -7.78 -6.88
C ALA A 495 4.79 -7.46 -5.76
N ILE A 496 4.74 -8.19 -4.64
CA ILE A 496 5.69 -8.05 -3.53
C ILE A 496 7.13 -8.38 -3.96
N THR A 497 7.38 -9.47 -4.69
CA THR A 497 8.76 -9.79 -5.12
C THR A 497 9.29 -8.86 -6.21
N ARG A 498 8.42 -8.35 -7.08
CA ARG A 498 8.77 -7.34 -8.08
C ARG A 498 9.14 -6.00 -7.44
N ALA A 499 8.43 -5.59 -6.39
CA ALA A 499 8.69 -4.35 -5.67
C ALA A 499 10.15 -4.21 -5.21
N VAL A 500 10.68 -5.24 -4.54
CA VAL A 500 12.07 -5.24 -4.04
C VAL A 500 13.12 -5.47 -5.13
N ARG A 501 12.76 -6.16 -6.22
CA ARG A 501 13.62 -6.37 -7.39
C ARG A 501 13.77 -5.13 -8.26
N ALA A 502 12.74 -4.29 -8.34
CA ALA A 502 12.73 -3.04 -9.09
C ALA A 502 13.28 -1.83 -8.28
N ALA A 503 13.47 -1.99 -6.98
CA ALA A 503 13.91 -0.92 -6.09
C ALA A 503 15.33 -0.41 -6.39
N THR A 504 15.59 0.86 -6.12
CA THR A 504 16.89 1.50 -6.29
C THR A 504 17.53 1.83 -4.94
N SER A 505 18.82 1.49 -4.79
CA SER A 505 19.55 1.67 -3.53
C SER A 505 19.70 3.13 -3.10
N LEU A 506 19.84 3.32 -1.80
CA LEU A 506 20.26 4.56 -1.16
C LEU A 506 21.57 4.33 -0.39
N PRO A 507 22.32 5.39 -0.04
CA PRO A 507 23.43 5.29 0.91
C PRO A 507 23.00 4.57 2.19
N GLY A 508 23.69 3.48 2.55
CA GLY A 508 23.39 2.66 3.74
C GLY A 508 22.19 1.71 3.62
N LEU A 509 21.34 1.84 2.59
CA LEU A 509 20.13 1.02 2.40
C LEU A 509 20.10 0.40 0.99
N PRO A 510 20.71 -0.79 0.80
CA PRO A 510 20.86 -1.42 -0.52
C PRO A 510 19.57 -2.09 -1.00
N ALA A 511 19.38 -2.12 -2.32
CA ALA A 511 18.34 -2.90 -2.99
C ALA A 511 18.78 -4.35 -3.26
N ALA A 512 17.81 -5.20 -3.62
CA ALA A 512 18.05 -6.61 -3.94
C ALA A 512 19.06 -6.84 -5.08
N SER A 513 19.21 -5.87 -5.98
CA SER A 513 20.15 -5.90 -7.11
C SER A 513 21.63 -5.69 -6.73
N GLN A 514 21.93 -5.41 -5.46
CA GLN A 514 23.29 -5.17 -4.95
C GLN A 514 23.84 -6.26 -4.01
N LEU A 515 23.07 -7.34 -3.79
CA LEU A 515 23.51 -8.50 -2.99
C LEU A 515 24.18 -9.56 -3.87
#